data_AF-A0A7S0LZG5-F1
#
_entry.id   AF-A0A7S0LZG5-F1
#
_cell.length_a   1.000
_cell.length_b   1.000
_cell.length_c   1.000
_cell.angle_alpha   90.00
_cell.angle_beta   90.00
_cell.angle_gamma   90.00
#
_symmetry.space_group_name_H-M   'P 1'
#
loop_
_entity.id
_entity.type
_entity.pdbx_description
1 polymer ?
#
loop_
_entity_poly.entity_id
_entity_poly.type
_entity_poly.pdbx_seq_one_letter_code
_entity_poly.pdbx_strand_id
1 'polypeptide(L)'
;KDWCLNARTEGARARFVGLIQDKLNWHIMILRVLAAIVTFAIVGDAFAFQHVSILNIRHSRICSSAPPVSVSPGLRRRTIIPRCCVNTEQKDSTISEKQAQFDFYVSVGSAKQGVPILRKSDDIKVSEDQAWKLLSSITLDVAEENEKDQQLLTSYAFSALRKRKLLKAFGYIEATPASLPFQSRDVDVTTLEKTIGMSLAALTPRGTEFSWQLAGLAVCAAEYAIASAVGVDPIRTLIPITALAFIVDRALLSGAVFESVYRLLFPQYKEKVIKHEAGHFLLAYLLGCPIQGFFLSAWDATKAGISGQAGCIFFDNELSAGISANRVSRVAIDRYSIVVMAGIAAEAINYERAEGGASDESLLVSFLVDLTPPWDQLR
;
A
#
# COMPACT_ATOMS: atom_id res chain seq x y z
N LYS A 1 -0.91 15.10 77.81
CA LYS A 1 0.01 15.58 76.74
C LYS A 1 0.53 14.40 75.90
N ASP A 2 0.68 13.20 76.47
CA ASP A 2 1.18 12.03 75.75
C ASP A 2 0.22 11.45 74.70
N TRP A 3 -1.09 11.65 74.85
CA TRP A 3 -2.08 11.19 73.86
C TRP A 3 -1.99 11.94 72.51
N CYS A 4 -1.67 13.24 72.53
CA CYS A 4 -1.54 14.04 71.31
C CYS A 4 -0.23 13.78 70.53
N LEU A 5 0.82 13.27 71.19
CA LEU A 5 2.09 12.91 70.56
C LEU A 5 2.02 11.55 69.85
N ASN A 6 1.27 10.58 70.40
CA ASN A 6 1.02 9.30 69.74
C ASN A 6 0.15 9.43 68.48
N ALA A 7 -0.94 10.20 68.54
CA ALA A 7 -1.82 10.38 67.38
C ALA A 7 -1.12 11.07 66.19
N ARG A 8 -0.16 11.97 66.46
CA ARG A 8 0.60 12.70 65.43
C ARG A 8 1.69 11.85 64.78
N THR A 9 2.26 10.88 65.51
CA THR A 9 3.26 9.94 64.98
C THR A 9 2.62 8.78 64.21
N GLU A 10 1.45 8.29 64.64
CA GLU A 10 0.67 7.30 63.89
C GLU A 10 0.11 7.87 62.58
N GLY A 11 -0.40 9.10 62.59
CA GLY A 11 -0.85 9.78 61.37
C GLY A 11 0.27 10.06 60.36
N ALA A 12 1.49 10.34 60.83
CA ALA A 12 2.66 10.51 59.96
C ALA A 12 3.15 9.17 59.39
N ARG A 13 3.14 8.10 60.20
CA ARG A 13 3.44 6.73 59.73
C ARG A 13 2.43 6.25 58.69
N ALA A 14 1.14 6.48 58.90
CA ALA A 14 0.09 6.10 57.95
C ALA A 14 0.24 6.83 56.60
N ARG A 15 0.59 8.13 56.61
CA ARG A 15 0.86 8.89 55.38
C ARG A 15 2.14 8.45 54.67
N PHE A 16 3.19 8.11 55.41
CA PHE A 16 4.45 7.62 54.84
C PHE A 16 4.29 6.22 54.24
N VAL A 17 3.55 5.34 54.91
CA VAL A 17 3.18 4.01 54.39
C VAL A 17 2.29 4.16 53.15
N GLY A 18 1.30 5.06 53.16
CA GLY A 18 0.46 5.33 51.98
C GLY A 18 1.26 5.84 50.76
N LEU A 19 2.22 6.75 50.97
CA LEU A 19 3.10 7.25 49.89
C LEU A 19 4.04 6.18 49.34
N ILE A 20 4.54 5.27 50.18
CA ILE A 20 5.34 4.12 49.74
C ILE A 20 4.45 3.13 48.99
N GLN A 21 3.23 2.86 49.48
CA GLN A 21 2.25 1.99 48.83
C GLN A 21 1.85 2.53 47.45
N ASP A 22 1.65 3.84 47.32
CA ASP A 22 1.29 4.49 46.05
C ASP A 22 2.46 4.51 45.05
N LYS A 23 3.69 4.76 45.51
CA LYS A 23 4.89 4.62 44.64
C LYS A 23 5.13 3.17 44.25
N LEU A 24 4.93 2.23 45.16
CA LEU A 24 5.06 0.79 44.88
C LEU A 24 3.98 0.34 43.90
N ASN A 25 2.74 0.83 44.03
CA ASN A 25 1.66 0.62 43.08
C ASN A 25 1.96 1.25 41.72
N TRP A 26 2.60 2.42 41.67
CA TRP A 26 3.05 3.06 40.42
C TRP A 26 4.15 2.25 39.73
N HIS A 27 5.14 1.76 40.47
CA HIS A 27 6.20 0.91 39.92
C HIS A 27 5.68 -0.48 39.52
N ILE A 28 4.75 -1.04 40.29
CA ILE A 28 4.03 -2.27 39.94
C ILE A 28 3.12 -2.02 38.73
N MET A 29 2.50 -0.85 38.57
CA MET A 29 1.73 -0.49 37.38
C MET A 29 2.63 -0.34 36.15
N ILE A 30 3.80 0.28 36.28
CA ILE A 30 4.81 0.34 35.20
C ILE A 30 5.31 -1.07 34.86
N LEU A 31 5.58 -1.92 35.85
CA LEU A 31 5.97 -3.32 35.63
C LEU A 31 4.83 -4.15 35.04
N ARG A 32 3.56 -3.87 35.36
CA ARG A 32 2.36 -4.48 34.75
C ARG A 32 2.21 -4.05 33.30
N VAL A 33 2.46 -2.77 33.00
CA VAL A 33 2.43 -2.24 31.62
C VAL A 33 3.61 -2.82 30.83
N LEU A 34 4.82 -2.87 31.38
CA LEU A 34 5.99 -3.45 30.73
C LEU A 34 5.87 -4.98 30.57
N ALA A 35 5.35 -5.70 31.55
CA ALA A 35 5.09 -7.14 31.45
C ALA A 35 3.94 -7.45 30.47
N ALA A 36 2.89 -6.62 30.44
CA ALA A 36 1.85 -6.70 29.42
C ALA A 36 2.43 -6.41 28.03
N ILE A 37 3.31 -5.43 27.87
CA ILE A 37 4.03 -5.11 26.61
C ILE A 37 4.97 -6.26 26.19
N VAL A 38 5.67 -6.91 27.13
CA VAL A 38 6.58 -8.05 26.89
C VAL A 38 5.83 -9.37 26.69
N THR A 39 4.59 -9.48 27.16
CA THR A 39 3.70 -10.63 26.87
C THR A 39 2.99 -10.43 25.53
N PHE A 40 2.55 -9.19 25.24
CA PHE A 40 2.07 -8.72 23.94
C PHE A 40 3.10 -8.87 22.83
N ALA A 41 4.36 -8.84 23.23
CA ALA A 41 5.45 -8.84 22.31
C ALA A 41 5.50 -10.06 21.40
N ILE A 42 5.16 -11.22 21.95
CA ILE A 42 5.35 -12.53 21.33
C ILE A 42 4.24 -12.81 20.28
N VAL A 43 3.29 -11.90 20.09
CA VAL A 43 1.92 -12.18 19.57
C VAL A 43 1.59 -11.56 18.22
N GLY A 44 2.33 -10.55 17.78
CA GLY A 44 1.81 -9.60 16.78
C GLY A 44 1.66 -10.10 15.34
N ASP A 45 1.94 -11.37 15.03
CA ASP A 45 1.65 -11.92 13.71
C ASP A 45 0.20 -12.46 13.56
N ALA A 46 -0.51 -12.76 14.65
CA ALA A 46 -1.84 -13.41 14.60
C ALA A 46 -2.93 -12.58 13.92
N PHE A 47 -2.64 -11.32 13.62
CA PHE A 47 -3.61 -10.39 13.12
C PHE A 47 -3.04 -9.45 12.06
N ALA A 48 -1.72 -9.48 11.80
CA ALA A 48 -1.09 -8.65 10.79
C ALA A 48 -1.62 -8.92 9.37
N PHE A 49 -2.06 -10.16 9.12
CA PHE A 49 -2.29 -10.66 7.78
C PHE A 49 -3.73 -10.54 7.24
N GLN A 50 -4.68 -10.01 8.00
CA GLN A 50 -6.08 -10.00 7.54
C GLN A 50 -6.44 -8.92 6.52
N HIS A 51 -5.65 -7.85 6.36
CA HIS A 51 -5.91 -6.81 5.35
C HIS A 51 -4.62 -6.08 4.95
N VAL A 52 -3.67 -6.80 4.34
CA VAL A 52 -2.53 -6.20 3.64
C VAL A 52 -2.75 -6.37 2.16
N SER A 53 -3.56 -5.48 1.59
CA SER A 53 -3.48 -5.13 0.18
C SER A 53 -4.27 -3.84 -0.01
N ILE A 54 -3.62 -2.72 -0.35
CA ILE A 54 -4.34 -1.65 -1.05
C ILE A 54 -3.83 -1.61 -2.48
N LEU A 55 -4.27 -2.63 -3.23
CA LEU A 55 -4.63 -2.44 -4.62
C LEU A 55 -6.09 -1.98 -4.64
N ASN A 56 -6.33 -0.69 -4.73
CA ASN A 56 -7.68 -0.16 -4.88
C ASN A 56 -7.99 0.02 -6.38
N ILE A 57 -8.80 -0.86 -6.95
CA ILE A 57 -9.65 -0.51 -8.09
C ILE A 57 -11.08 -0.52 -7.54
N ARG A 58 -11.48 0.56 -6.88
CA ARG A 58 -12.87 0.72 -6.42
C ARG A 58 -13.77 1.05 -7.61
N HIS A 59 -14.71 0.15 -7.87
CA HIS A 59 -15.74 0.31 -8.89
C HIS A 59 -16.74 1.41 -8.47
N SER A 60 -16.60 2.62 -8.99
CA SER A 60 -17.73 3.55 -9.03
C SER A 60 -18.67 3.14 -10.17
N ARG A 61 -19.89 2.69 -9.85
CA ARG A 61 -20.99 2.55 -10.83
C ARG A 61 -21.21 3.91 -11.48
N ILE A 62 -20.92 4.04 -12.77
CA ILE A 62 -21.27 5.25 -13.53
C ILE A 62 -22.43 4.91 -14.46
N CYS A 63 -23.57 5.52 -14.15
CA CYS A 63 -24.74 5.59 -15.02
C CYS A 63 -24.35 6.19 -16.38
N SER A 64 -24.74 5.47 -17.42
CA SER A 64 -24.62 5.84 -18.82
C SER A 64 -25.53 7.03 -19.19
N SER A 65 -24.95 8.15 -19.61
CA SER A 65 -25.60 9.08 -20.55
C SER A 65 -24.63 10.14 -21.12
N ALA A 66 -24.05 9.86 -22.29
CA ALA A 66 -23.65 10.91 -23.24
C ALA A 66 -23.62 10.33 -24.67
N PRO A 67 -24.24 10.99 -25.67
CA PRO A 67 -24.36 10.45 -27.04
C PRO A 67 -23.11 10.74 -27.89
N PRO A 68 -22.89 10.00 -29.00
CA PRO A 68 -21.71 10.14 -29.84
C PRO A 68 -21.84 11.33 -30.79
N VAL A 69 -20.78 12.14 -30.89
CA VAL A 69 -20.64 13.18 -31.92
C VAL A 69 -20.04 12.53 -33.17
N SER A 70 -20.86 12.45 -34.22
CA SER A 70 -20.46 12.05 -35.58
C SER A 70 -19.72 13.19 -36.28
N VAL A 71 -18.54 12.93 -36.85
CA VAL A 71 -17.85 13.85 -37.76
C VAL A 71 -17.75 13.20 -39.14
N SER A 72 -18.49 13.74 -40.10
CA SER A 72 -18.39 13.38 -41.52
C SER A 72 -17.32 14.22 -42.24
N PRO A 73 -16.70 13.70 -43.32
CA PRO A 73 -15.54 14.33 -43.96
C PRO A 73 -15.95 15.32 -45.06
N GLY A 74 -15.37 16.52 -45.05
CA GLY A 74 -15.69 17.59 -46.01
C GLY A 74 -14.47 18.33 -46.55
N LEU A 75 -14.15 18.03 -47.81
CA LEU A 75 -13.49 18.83 -48.86
C LEU A 75 -12.18 19.60 -48.58
N ARG A 76 -11.13 19.13 -49.28
CA ARG A 76 -9.91 19.86 -49.63
C ARG A 76 -10.22 21.16 -50.39
N ARG A 77 -9.62 22.28 -49.95
CA ARG A 77 -9.16 23.34 -50.86
C ARG A 77 -7.68 23.60 -50.60
N ARG A 78 -6.88 23.38 -51.65
CA ARG A 78 -5.48 23.79 -51.72
C ARG A 78 -5.46 25.30 -51.89
N THR A 79 -4.98 26.01 -50.88
CA THR A 79 -4.53 27.40 -51.02
C THR A 79 -3.02 27.37 -50.89
N ILE A 80 -2.34 27.63 -52.00
CA ILE A 80 -0.89 27.86 -52.02
C ILE A 80 -0.69 29.24 -51.39
N ILE A 81 -0.26 29.27 -50.12
CA ILE A 81 0.17 30.49 -49.42
C ILE A 81 1.70 30.53 -49.51
N PRO A 82 2.31 31.68 -49.87
CA PRO A 82 3.76 31.80 -49.93
C PRO A 82 4.38 31.55 -48.56
N ARG A 83 5.56 30.90 -48.55
CA ARG A 83 6.45 30.78 -47.39
C ARG A 83 6.86 32.18 -46.92
N CYS A 84 6.07 32.79 -46.06
CA CYS A 84 6.53 33.88 -45.21
C CYS A 84 7.10 33.26 -43.94
N CYS A 85 8.28 33.74 -43.56
CA CYS A 85 8.98 33.43 -42.32
C CYS A 85 8.09 33.77 -41.11
N VAL A 86 7.25 32.83 -40.68
CA VAL A 86 6.54 32.92 -39.41
C VAL A 86 7.44 32.33 -38.33
N ASN A 87 8.18 33.25 -37.72
CA ASN A 87 8.44 33.35 -36.30
C ASN A 87 9.10 32.16 -35.59
N THR A 88 10.39 31.98 -35.83
CA THR A 88 11.27 31.34 -34.83
C THR A 88 11.22 32.12 -33.51
N GLU A 89 11.28 33.46 -33.53
CA GLU A 89 11.27 34.29 -32.31
C GLU A 89 9.99 34.18 -31.45
N GLN A 90 8.80 34.13 -32.07
CA GLN A 90 7.53 34.02 -31.33
C GLN A 90 7.24 32.57 -30.86
N LYS A 91 7.81 31.58 -31.55
CA LYS A 91 7.79 30.18 -31.10
C LYS A 91 8.75 29.98 -29.93
N ASP A 92 9.93 30.59 -29.97
CA ASP A 92 10.93 30.51 -28.91
C ASP A 92 10.46 31.27 -27.65
N SER A 93 9.77 32.41 -27.81
CA SER A 93 9.19 33.13 -26.66
C SER A 93 8.12 32.32 -25.94
N THR A 94 7.23 31.65 -26.68
CA THR A 94 6.16 30.82 -26.09
C THR A 94 6.68 29.53 -25.45
N ILE A 95 7.77 28.95 -25.96
CA ILE A 95 8.44 27.81 -25.32
C ILE A 95 9.13 28.26 -24.03
N SER A 96 9.85 29.39 -24.06
CA SER A 96 10.51 29.97 -22.88
C SER A 96 9.52 30.32 -21.78
N GLU A 97 8.36 30.87 -22.12
CA GLU A 97 7.28 31.16 -21.16
C GLU A 97 6.72 29.88 -20.52
N LYS A 98 6.45 28.85 -21.32
CA LYS A 98 5.96 27.56 -20.82
C LYS A 98 7.00 26.84 -19.95
N GLN A 99 8.28 26.95 -20.31
CA GLN A 99 9.39 26.43 -19.52
C GLN A 99 9.43 27.15 -18.16
N ALA A 100 9.38 28.48 -18.14
CA ALA A 100 9.37 29.27 -16.90
C ALA A 100 8.15 28.95 -16.01
N GLN A 101 6.97 28.78 -16.62
CA GLN A 101 5.77 28.36 -15.89
C GLN A 101 5.93 26.96 -15.28
N PHE A 102 6.45 26.00 -16.06
CA PHE A 102 6.72 24.65 -15.56
C PHE A 102 7.73 24.68 -14.40
N ASP A 103 8.85 25.39 -14.57
CA ASP A 103 9.89 25.51 -13.55
C ASP A 103 9.34 26.13 -12.26
N PHE A 104 8.50 27.16 -12.37
CA PHE A 104 7.79 27.77 -11.25
C PHE A 104 6.89 26.76 -10.53
N TYR A 105 5.99 26.07 -11.25
CA TYR A 105 5.06 25.12 -10.61
C TYR A 105 5.77 23.93 -9.99
N VAL A 106 6.86 23.44 -10.58
CA VAL A 106 7.70 22.41 -9.96
C VAL A 106 8.40 22.95 -8.72
N SER A 107 8.88 24.19 -8.73
CA SER A 107 9.54 24.82 -7.57
C SER A 107 8.61 24.97 -6.36
N VAL A 108 7.33 25.25 -6.61
CA VAL A 108 6.29 25.41 -5.59
C VAL A 108 5.68 24.06 -5.17
N GLY A 109 6.01 22.97 -5.86
CA GLY A 109 5.46 21.64 -5.59
C GLY A 109 4.01 21.48 -6.04
N SER A 110 3.62 22.12 -7.16
CA SER A 110 2.27 22.04 -7.72
C SER A 110 2.22 21.08 -8.91
N ALA A 111 2.14 19.77 -8.64
CA ALA A 111 2.00 18.76 -9.69
C ALA A 111 0.73 18.97 -10.53
N LYS A 112 -0.39 19.36 -9.90
CA LYS A 112 -1.69 19.60 -10.57
C LYS A 112 -1.58 20.60 -11.72
N GLN A 113 -0.70 21.60 -11.60
CA GLN A 113 -0.48 22.63 -12.63
C GLN A 113 0.71 22.30 -13.54
N GLY A 114 1.77 21.67 -13.02
CA GLY A 114 2.96 21.31 -13.78
C GLY A 114 2.75 20.17 -14.79
N VAL A 115 2.04 19.09 -14.41
CA VAL A 115 1.85 17.91 -15.28
C VAL A 115 1.08 18.23 -16.57
N PRO A 116 -0.02 19.01 -16.56
CA PRO A 116 -0.71 19.39 -17.80
C PRO A 116 0.18 20.18 -18.78
N ILE A 117 1.05 21.05 -18.26
CA ILE A 117 1.99 21.83 -19.08
C ILE A 117 3.00 20.89 -19.75
N LEU A 118 3.56 19.97 -18.95
CA LEU A 118 4.51 18.95 -19.42
C LEU A 118 3.91 18.01 -20.46
N ARG A 119 2.63 17.65 -20.30
CA ARG A 119 1.88 16.81 -21.24
C ARG A 119 1.60 17.51 -22.57
N LYS A 120 1.29 18.80 -22.55
CA LYS A 120 0.91 19.58 -23.75
C LYS A 120 2.11 20.02 -24.60
N SER A 121 3.31 20.05 -24.02
CA SER A 121 4.49 20.62 -24.68
C SER A 121 5.67 19.67 -24.57
N ASP A 122 6.00 18.98 -25.67
CA ASP A 122 7.12 18.03 -25.71
C ASP A 122 8.49 18.72 -25.65
N ASP A 123 8.57 20.00 -26.04
CA ASP A 123 9.80 20.80 -26.10
C ASP A 123 10.34 21.24 -24.72
N ILE A 124 9.57 21.04 -23.64
CA ILE A 124 9.99 21.38 -22.27
C ILE A 124 11.11 20.44 -21.82
N LYS A 125 12.24 21.04 -21.47
CA LYS A 125 13.39 20.34 -20.89
C LYS A 125 13.14 20.13 -19.41
N VAL A 126 13.31 18.89 -18.95
CA VAL A 126 13.12 18.50 -17.56
C VAL A 126 14.39 17.79 -17.10
N SER A 127 14.95 18.27 -15.99
CA SER A 127 16.06 17.61 -15.30
C SER A 127 15.57 16.43 -14.44
N GLU A 128 16.46 15.51 -14.06
CA GLU A 128 16.11 14.41 -13.15
C GLU A 128 15.57 14.95 -11.81
N ASP A 129 16.17 16.00 -11.26
CA ASP A 129 15.71 16.63 -10.00
C ASP A 129 14.30 17.21 -10.11
N GLN A 130 13.98 17.85 -11.24
CA GLN A 130 12.63 18.36 -11.48
C GLN A 130 11.62 17.23 -11.65
N ALA A 131 12.01 16.12 -12.30
CA ALA A 131 11.16 14.94 -12.42
C ALA A 131 10.86 14.33 -11.04
N TRP A 132 11.87 14.20 -10.18
CA TRP A 132 11.70 13.74 -8.80
C TRP A 132 10.81 14.68 -7.99
N LYS A 133 11.06 15.99 -8.03
CA LYS A 133 10.22 16.99 -7.34
C LYS A 133 8.77 16.92 -7.80
N LEU A 134 8.55 16.82 -9.11
CA LEU A 134 7.22 16.71 -9.70
C LEU A 134 6.49 15.47 -9.16
N LEU A 135 7.11 14.29 -9.21
CA LEU A 135 6.53 13.06 -8.69
C LEU A 135 6.28 13.13 -7.18
N SER A 136 7.24 13.63 -6.40
CA SER A 136 7.09 13.76 -4.94
C SER A 136 6.01 14.75 -4.52
N SER A 137 5.64 15.68 -5.40
CA SER A 137 4.59 16.67 -5.14
C SER A 137 3.18 16.16 -5.45
N ILE A 138 3.06 14.96 -6.03
CA ILE A 138 1.78 14.26 -6.14
C ILE A 138 1.49 13.66 -4.77
N THR A 139 0.65 14.34 -4.00
CA THR A 139 0.21 13.84 -2.70
C THR A 139 -0.64 12.60 -2.88
N LEU A 140 -0.37 11.61 -2.05
CA LEU A 140 -1.22 10.44 -1.88
C LEU A 140 -2.35 10.80 -0.93
N ASP A 141 -3.51 11.17 -1.48
CA ASP A 141 -4.71 11.43 -0.71
C ASP A 141 -5.85 10.59 -1.30
N VAL A 142 -6.19 9.52 -0.58
CA VAL A 142 -7.11 8.47 -1.01
C VAL A 142 -8.55 8.82 -0.62
N ALA A 143 -8.83 10.08 -0.25
CA ALA A 143 -10.21 10.55 -0.16
C ALA A 143 -10.92 10.31 -1.51
N GLU A 144 -12.09 9.68 -1.47
CA GLU A 144 -12.84 9.23 -2.66
C GLU A 144 -13.09 10.36 -3.67
N GLU A 145 -13.20 11.61 -3.20
CA GLU A 145 -13.42 12.79 -4.03
C GLU A 145 -12.22 13.12 -4.95
N ASN A 146 -11.00 12.78 -4.53
CA ASN A 146 -9.76 13.13 -5.23
C ASN A 146 -9.12 11.95 -5.97
N GLU A 147 -9.58 10.72 -5.74
CA GLU A 147 -8.94 9.49 -6.18
C GLU A 147 -8.72 9.46 -7.71
N LYS A 148 -9.75 9.76 -8.50
CA LYS A 148 -9.69 9.74 -9.98
C LYS A 148 -8.75 10.80 -10.53
N ASP A 149 -8.76 11.99 -9.96
CA ASP A 149 -7.91 13.08 -10.40
C ASP A 149 -6.44 12.80 -10.11
N GLN A 150 -6.14 12.19 -8.95
CA GLN A 150 -4.78 11.78 -8.60
C GLN A 150 -4.29 10.60 -9.45
N GLN A 151 -5.16 9.63 -9.73
CA GLN A 151 -4.90 8.54 -10.68
C GLN A 151 -4.47 9.08 -12.03
N LEU A 152 -5.29 9.97 -12.60
CA LEU A 152 -5.01 10.60 -13.89
C LEU A 152 -3.72 11.41 -13.85
N LEU A 153 -3.51 12.21 -12.79
CA LEU A 153 -2.31 13.02 -12.63
C LEU A 153 -1.04 12.17 -12.60
N THR A 154 -1.06 11.09 -11.82
CA THR A 154 0.05 10.14 -11.70
C THR A 154 0.34 9.48 -13.06
N SER A 155 -0.70 8.95 -13.71
CA SER A 155 -0.57 8.35 -15.04
C SER A 155 -0.02 9.32 -16.10
N TYR A 156 -0.45 10.58 -16.09
CA TYR A 156 0.06 11.59 -17.00
C TYR A 156 1.51 11.99 -16.69
N ALA A 157 1.88 12.08 -15.41
CA ALA A 157 3.26 12.37 -15.02
C ALA A 157 4.20 11.26 -15.50
N PHE A 158 3.89 10.00 -15.19
CA PHE A 158 4.70 8.85 -15.63
C PHE A 158 4.78 8.77 -17.16
N SER A 159 3.68 8.98 -17.87
CA SER A 159 3.65 8.99 -19.34
C SER A 159 4.56 10.09 -19.92
N ALA A 160 4.47 11.31 -19.38
CA ALA A 160 5.24 12.45 -19.85
C ALA A 160 6.75 12.32 -19.56
N LEU A 161 7.12 11.73 -18.42
CA LEU A 161 8.51 11.46 -18.05
C LEU A 161 9.09 10.26 -18.83
N ARG A 162 8.30 9.22 -19.11
CA ARG A 162 8.70 8.09 -19.96
C ARG A 162 9.05 8.56 -21.38
N LYS A 163 8.23 9.41 -21.98
CA LYS A 163 8.50 10.01 -23.31
C LYS A 163 9.84 10.74 -23.37
N ARG A 164 10.24 11.36 -22.25
CA ARG A 164 11.50 12.09 -22.10
C ARG A 164 12.69 11.22 -21.68
N LYS A 165 12.49 9.90 -21.58
CA LYS A 165 13.51 8.92 -21.14
C LYS A 165 14.11 9.22 -19.76
N LEU A 166 13.34 9.88 -18.89
CA LEU A 166 13.75 10.20 -17.52
C LEU A 166 13.41 9.07 -16.54
N LEU A 167 12.56 8.13 -16.93
CA LEU A 167 12.23 6.94 -16.15
C LEU A 167 13.04 5.75 -16.68
N LYS A 168 14.10 5.38 -15.96
CA LYS A 168 14.95 4.24 -16.32
C LYS A 168 14.18 2.94 -16.10
N ALA A 169 14.06 2.10 -17.13
CA ALA A 169 13.39 0.80 -17.08
C ALA A 169 11.88 0.79 -16.80
N PHE A 170 11.22 1.95 -16.69
CA PHE A 170 9.76 2.00 -16.53
C PHE A 170 9.04 1.48 -17.78
N GLY A 171 8.20 0.47 -17.62
CA GLY A 171 7.55 -0.21 -18.75
C GLY A 171 8.56 -0.83 -19.72
N TYR A 172 9.68 -1.33 -19.20
CA TYR A 172 10.70 -2.04 -19.98
C TYR A 172 10.20 -3.42 -20.43
N ILE A 173 9.43 -4.10 -19.57
CA ILE A 173 8.75 -5.33 -19.94
C ILE A 173 7.52 -4.91 -20.74
N GLU A 174 7.60 -5.04 -22.06
CA GLU A 174 6.45 -4.83 -22.91
C GLU A 174 5.40 -5.87 -22.57
N ALA A 175 4.20 -5.46 -22.18
CA ALA A 175 3.10 -6.37 -21.89
C ALA A 175 2.44 -6.77 -23.23
N THR A 176 2.94 -7.84 -23.85
CA THR A 176 2.38 -8.43 -25.06
C THR A 176 1.98 -9.87 -24.78
N PRO A 177 1.06 -10.47 -25.57
CA PRO A 177 0.72 -11.89 -25.42
C PRO A 177 1.91 -12.85 -25.59
N ALA A 178 3.02 -12.40 -26.18
CA ALA A 178 4.23 -13.20 -26.37
C ALA A 178 5.25 -13.06 -25.22
N SER A 179 5.22 -11.94 -24.49
CA SER A 179 6.17 -11.63 -23.42
C SER A 179 5.65 -11.93 -22.01
N LEU A 180 4.34 -12.04 -21.83
CA LEU A 180 3.74 -12.48 -20.57
C LEU A 180 3.70 -14.01 -20.49
N PRO A 181 3.91 -14.59 -19.28
CA PRO A 181 3.97 -16.03 -19.12
C PRO A 181 2.66 -16.71 -19.57
N PHE A 182 2.83 -17.81 -20.30
CA PHE A 182 1.82 -18.75 -20.81
C PHE A 182 1.11 -18.38 -22.13
N GLN A 183 1.53 -19.04 -23.21
CA GLN A 183 0.69 -19.34 -24.37
C GLN A 183 0.05 -20.75 -24.28
N SER A 184 0.65 -21.67 -23.52
CA SER A 184 0.21 -23.05 -23.37
C SER A 184 -0.82 -23.20 -22.24
N ARG A 185 -1.87 -24.00 -22.49
CA ARG A 185 -2.90 -24.37 -21.49
C ARG A 185 -2.45 -25.46 -20.52
N ASP A 186 -1.41 -26.22 -20.88
CA ASP A 186 -0.91 -27.33 -20.08
C ASP A 186 0.34 -26.89 -19.33
N VAL A 187 0.21 -26.79 -18.01
CA VAL A 187 1.28 -26.40 -17.10
C VAL A 187 1.49 -27.52 -16.10
N ASP A 188 2.55 -28.27 -16.29
CA ASP A 188 2.94 -29.33 -15.35
C ASP A 188 3.71 -28.75 -14.16
N VAL A 189 3.30 -29.18 -12.96
CA VAL A 189 3.86 -28.79 -11.66
C VAL A 189 5.36 -29.06 -11.63
N THR A 190 5.80 -30.22 -12.12
CA THR A 190 7.24 -30.60 -12.05
C THR A 190 8.09 -29.72 -12.97
N THR A 191 7.53 -29.33 -14.12
CA THR A 191 8.19 -28.41 -15.06
C THR A 191 8.31 -27.00 -14.46
N LEU A 192 7.27 -26.53 -13.75
CA LEU A 192 7.33 -25.25 -13.04
C LEU A 192 8.38 -25.26 -11.93
N GLU A 193 8.39 -26.25 -11.05
CA GLU A 193 9.37 -26.32 -9.95
C GLU A 193 10.80 -26.37 -10.48
N LYS A 194 11.03 -27.12 -11.57
CA LYS A 194 12.34 -27.16 -12.23
C LYS A 194 12.74 -25.80 -12.84
N THR A 195 11.77 -25.04 -13.36
CA THR A 195 12.02 -23.74 -13.99
C THR A 195 12.29 -22.66 -12.94
N ILE A 196 11.51 -22.65 -11.86
CA ILE A 196 11.61 -21.66 -10.78
C ILE A 196 12.78 -22.01 -9.84
N GLY A 197 13.17 -23.28 -9.78
CA GLY A 197 14.24 -23.76 -8.90
C GLY A 197 13.81 -23.87 -7.43
N MET A 198 12.51 -23.90 -7.16
CA MET A 198 11.93 -24.02 -5.82
C MET A 198 10.63 -24.83 -5.86
N SER A 199 10.20 -25.35 -4.71
CA SER A 199 8.92 -26.04 -4.60
C SER A 199 7.76 -25.05 -4.73
N LEU A 200 6.64 -25.46 -5.35
CA LEU A 200 5.43 -24.64 -5.43
C LEU A 200 4.85 -24.34 -4.04
N ALA A 201 5.10 -25.21 -3.06
CA ALA A 201 4.74 -25.00 -1.66
C ALA A 201 5.43 -23.78 -1.02
N ALA A 202 6.54 -23.29 -1.60
CA ALA A 202 7.20 -22.06 -1.16
C ALA A 202 6.43 -20.80 -1.59
N LEU A 203 5.64 -20.90 -2.68
CA LEU A 203 4.82 -19.81 -3.21
C LEU A 203 3.39 -19.81 -2.65
N THR A 204 3.04 -20.80 -1.81
CA THR A 204 1.73 -20.83 -1.15
C THR A 204 1.81 -20.07 0.17
N PRO A 205 1.06 -18.96 0.33
CA PRO A 205 0.94 -18.28 1.62
C PRO A 205 0.43 -19.29 2.66
N ARG A 206 1.26 -19.63 3.65
CA ARG A 206 0.77 -20.52 4.72
C ARG A 206 -0.01 -19.67 5.70
N GLY A 207 -1.33 -19.72 5.59
CA GLY A 207 -2.23 -19.33 6.66
C GLY A 207 -1.89 -20.14 7.91
N THR A 208 -1.16 -19.52 8.83
CA THR A 208 -0.64 -20.12 10.06
C THR A 208 -1.72 -20.20 11.16
N GLU A 209 -2.99 -20.35 10.75
CA GLU A 209 -4.19 -20.32 11.59
C GLU A 209 -4.07 -21.18 12.86
N PHE A 210 -3.53 -22.40 12.72
CA PHE A 210 -3.36 -23.31 13.86
C PHE A 210 -2.28 -22.84 14.85
N SER A 211 -1.16 -22.31 14.34
CA SER A 211 -0.08 -21.79 15.19
C SER A 211 -0.51 -20.51 15.93
N TRP A 212 -1.39 -19.71 15.31
CA TRP A 212 -1.93 -18.48 15.91
C TRP A 212 -2.96 -18.71 16.98
N GLN A 213 -3.84 -19.70 16.82
CA GLN A 213 -4.78 -20.08 17.87
C GLN A 213 -4.03 -20.54 19.13
N LEU A 214 -2.96 -21.32 18.94
CA LEU A 214 -2.05 -21.75 20.02
C LEU A 214 -1.32 -20.56 20.65
N ALA A 215 -0.80 -19.62 19.85
CA ALA A 215 -0.14 -18.42 20.35
C ALA A 215 -1.11 -17.52 21.14
N GLY A 216 -2.31 -17.26 20.62
CA GLY A 216 -3.35 -16.50 21.31
C GLY A 216 -3.77 -17.15 22.63
N LEU A 217 -3.89 -18.48 22.65
CA LEU A 217 -4.16 -19.23 23.88
C LEU A 217 -3.00 -19.12 24.89
N ALA A 218 -1.76 -19.19 24.44
CA ALA A 218 -0.57 -19.02 25.27
C ALA A 218 -0.50 -17.62 25.89
N VAL A 219 -0.92 -16.59 25.15
CA VAL A 219 -0.99 -15.20 25.63
C VAL A 219 -2.06 -15.04 26.68
N CYS A 220 -3.28 -15.53 26.41
CA CYS A 220 -4.34 -15.54 27.41
C CYS A 220 -3.90 -16.29 28.69
N ALA A 221 -3.18 -17.40 28.55
CA ALA A 221 -2.64 -18.15 29.69
C ALA A 221 -1.55 -17.37 30.45
N ALA A 222 -0.68 -16.64 29.74
CA ALA A 222 0.33 -15.78 30.34
C ALA A 222 -0.30 -14.57 31.05
N GLU A 223 -1.26 -13.90 30.43
CA GLU A 223 -2.06 -12.83 31.04
C GLU A 223 -2.78 -13.33 32.30
N TYR A 224 -3.35 -14.53 32.23
CA TYR A 224 -3.98 -15.18 33.38
C TYR A 224 -3.00 -15.43 34.52
N ALA A 225 -1.83 -15.99 34.22
CA ALA A 225 -0.79 -16.24 35.21
C ALA A 225 -0.24 -14.95 35.85
N ILE A 226 -0.05 -13.90 35.05
CA ILE A 226 0.43 -12.60 35.54
C ILE A 226 -0.62 -11.93 36.42
N ALA A 227 -1.87 -11.84 35.97
CA ALA A 227 -2.93 -11.20 36.75
C ALA A 227 -3.21 -11.96 38.06
N SER A 228 -3.19 -13.29 38.03
CA SER A 228 -3.35 -14.11 39.25
C SER A 228 -2.18 -13.94 40.23
N ALA A 229 -0.93 -13.90 39.76
CA ALA A 229 0.24 -13.63 40.60
C ALA A 229 0.19 -12.23 41.26
N VAL A 230 -0.51 -11.31 40.63
CA VAL A 230 -0.62 -9.89 41.02
C VAL A 230 -1.88 -9.62 41.87
N GLY A 231 -2.73 -10.64 42.08
CA GLY A 231 -3.95 -10.55 42.89
C GLY A 231 -5.13 -9.86 42.20
N VAL A 232 -5.11 -9.79 40.87
CA VAL A 232 -6.17 -9.17 40.05
C VAL A 232 -6.94 -10.28 39.34
N ASP A 233 -8.28 -10.21 39.31
CA ASP A 233 -9.11 -11.18 38.59
C ASP A 233 -8.85 -11.10 37.07
N PRO A 234 -8.18 -12.09 36.46
CA PRO A 234 -7.75 -12.01 35.07
C PRO A 234 -8.92 -11.98 34.08
N ILE A 235 -10.00 -12.72 34.40
CA ILE A 235 -11.14 -12.93 33.51
C ILE A 235 -12.00 -11.68 33.43
N ARG A 236 -12.09 -10.92 34.53
CA ARG A 236 -12.93 -9.71 34.61
C ARG A 236 -12.22 -8.42 34.28
N THR A 237 -10.88 -8.43 34.18
CA THR A 237 -10.10 -7.20 34.04
C THR A 237 -9.11 -7.27 32.89
N LEU A 238 -7.98 -7.97 33.05
CA LEU A 238 -6.86 -7.88 32.12
C LEU A 238 -7.23 -8.38 30.72
N ILE A 239 -7.76 -9.61 30.62
CA ILE A 239 -8.13 -10.24 29.35
C ILE A 239 -9.20 -9.41 28.60
N PRO A 240 -10.32 -8.97 29.21
CA PRO A 240 -11.30 -8.17 28.49
C PRO A 240 -10.78 -6.77 28.13
N ILE A 241 -9.90 -6.16 28.94
CA ILE A 241 -9.30 -4.87 28.62
C ILE A 241 -8.33 -5.00 27.43
N THR A 242 -7.49 -6.04 27.39
CA THR A 242 -6.55 -6.26 26.28
C THR A 242 -7.28 -6.63 25.01
N ALA A 243 -8.32 -7.47 25.09
CA ALA A 243 -9.20 -7.77 23.96
C ALA A 243 -9.91 -6.51 23.43
N LEU A 244 -10.43 -5.66 24.33
CA LEU A 244 -11.05 -4.40 23.93
C LEU A 244 -10.03 -3.44 23.29
N ALA A 245 -8.84 -3.31 23.87
CA ALA A 245 -7.77 -2.47 23.31
C ALA A 245 -7.36 -2.96 21.92
N PHE A 246 -7.31 -4.27 21.69
CA PHE A 246 -7.07 -4.85 20.38
C PHE A 246 -8.17 -4.50 19.37
N ILE A 247 -9.44 -4.65 19.76
CA ILE A 247 -10.58 -4.28 18.90
C ILE A 247 -10.57 -2.78 18.59
N VAL A 248 -10.25 -1.94 19.57
CA VAL A 248 -10.16 -0.49 19.39
C VAL A 248 -9.01 -0.11 18.46
N ASP A 249 -7.82 -0.70 18.63
CA ASP A 249 -6.68 -0.46 17.73
C ASP A 249 -7.00 -0.90 16.30
N ARG A 250 -7.71 -2.02 16.13
CA ARG A 250 -8.20 -2.48 14.83
C ARG A 250 -9.17 -1.51 14.18
N ALA A 251 -10.17 -1.09 14.94
CA ALA A 251 -11.26 -0.27 14.42
C ALA A 251 -10.82 1.17 14.13
N LEU A 252 -9.94 1.74 14.96
CA LEU A 252 -9.57 3.15 14.87
C LEU A 252 -8.21 3.40 14.20
N LEU A 253 -7.28 2.46 14.30
CA LEU A 253 -5.88 2.64 13.91
C LEU A 253 -5.39 1.54 12.95
N SER A 254 -6.30 0.74 12.37
CA SER A 254 -5.97 -0.38 11.48
C SER A 254 -4.97 -1.38 12.07
N GLY A 255 -4.86 -1.47 13.40
CA GLY A 255 -3.90 -2.34 14.07
C GLY A 255 -2.50 -1.73 14.25
N ALA A 256 -2.31 -0.42 14.08
CA ALA A 256 -0.99 0.20 14.04
C ALA A 256 -0.22 0.14 15.36
N VAL A 257 -0.90 0.21 16.51
CA VAL A 257 -0.22 0.11 17.81
C VAL A 257 0.34 -1.30 17.97
N PHE A 258 -0.49 -2.31 17.72
CA PHE A 258 -0.07 -3.71 17.88
C PHE A 258 1.00 -4.11 16.86
N GLU A 259 0.88 -3.63 15.62
CA GLU A 259 1.89 -3.86 14.60
C GLU A 259 3.24 -3.20 14.98
N SER A 260 3.21 -2.01 15.58
CA SER A 260 4.43 -1.32 16.02
C SER A 260 5.16 -2.06 17.12
N VAL A 261 4.40 -2.60 18.08
CA VAL A 261 4.93 -3.48 19.12
C VAL A 261 5.60 -4.66 18.42
N TYR A 262 4.87 -5.38 17.55
CA TYR A 262 5.39 -6.55 16.86
C TYR A 262 6.72 -6.30 16.13
N ARG A 263 6.79 -5.23 15.35
CA ARG A 263 7.99 -4.83 14.60
C ARG A 263 9.20 -4.54 15.49
N LEU A 264 8.98 -4.07 16.72
CA LEU A 264 10.05 -3.84 17.69
C LEU A 264 10.70 -5.14 18.15
N LEU A 265 9.94 -6.24 18.15
CA LEU A 265 10.33 -7.48 18.79
C LEU A 265 10.78 -8.53 17.79
N PHE A 266 10.22 -8.47 16.57
CA PHE A 266 10.58 -9.31 15.44
C PHE A 266 11.12 -8.43 14.31
N PRO A 267 12.39 -8.00 14.37
CA PRO A 267 12.98 -7.17 13.32
C PRO A 267 13.02 -7.87 11.95
N GLN A 268 13.06 -9.21 11.94
CA GLN A 268 12.98 -10.02 10.73
C GLN A 268 11.66 -9.84 9.97
N TYR A 269 10.54 -9.61 10.67
CA TYR A 269 9.25 -9.34 10.05
C TYR A 269 9.29 -8.08 9.19
N LYS A 270 9.92 -7.01 9.70
CA LYS A 270 10.08 -5.77 8.95
C LYS A 270 10.85 -5.99 7.64
N GLU A 271 11.90 -6.82 7.67
CA GLU A 271 12.68 -7.13 6.47
C GLU A 271 11.84 -7.91 5.45
N LYS A 272 11.03 -8.88 5.90
CA LYS A 272 10.10 -9.63 5.03
C LYS A 272 9.09 -8.70 4.35
N VAL A 273 8.40 -7.85 5.12
CA VAL A 273 7.45 -6.85 4.58
C VAL A 273 8.13 -5.93 3.56
N ILE A 274 9.35 -5.46 3.81
CA ILE A 274 10.07 -4.62 2.84
C ILE A 274 10.33 -5.38 1.53
N LYS A 275 10.73 -6.65 1.61
CA LYS A 275 10.97 -7.46 0.40
C LYS A 275 9.66 -7.75 -0.35
N HIS A 276 8.57 -8.02 0.37
CA HIS A 276 7.24 -8.23 -0.19
C HIS A 276 6.77 -6.99 -0.98
N GLU A 277 6.77 -5.82 -0.34
CA GLU A 277 6.36 -4.57 -0.99
C GLU A 277 7.31 -4.15 -2.14
N ALA A 278 8.60 -4.44 -2.01
CA ALA A 278 9.56 -4.22 -3.10
C ALA A 278 9.25 -5.10 -4.33
N GLY A 279 8.69 -6.30 -4.13
CA GLY A 279 8.22 -7.17 -5.21
C GLY A 279 7.11 -6.50 -6.03
N HIS A 280 6.04 -6.07 -5.36
CA HIS A 280 4.94 -5.33 -6.00
C HIS A 280 5.45 -4.08 -6.73
N PHE A 281 6.24 -3.25 -6.04
CA PHE A 281 6.80 -2.03 -6.60
C PHE A 281 7.62 -2.32 -7.86
N LEU A 282 8.53 -3.29 -7.81
CA LEU A 282 9.42 -3.60 -8.92
C LEU A 282 8.66 -4.07 -10.15
N LEU A 283 7.75 -5.04 -10.00
CA LEU A 283 7.00 -5.56 -11.16
C LEU A 283 5.99 -4.54 -11.68
N ALA A 284 5.31 -3.77 -10.83
CA ALA A 284 4.46 -2.67 -11.27
C ALA A 284 5.25 -1.69 -12.14
N TYR A 285 6.43 -1.27 -11.67
CA TYR A 285 7.29 -0.33 -12.38
C TYR A 285 7.78 -0.87 -13.73
N LEU A 286 8.28 -2.11 -13.75
CA LEU A 286 8.82 -2.74 -14.96
C LEU A 286 7.74 -3.02 -16.01
N LEU A 287 6.51 -3.33 -15.59
CA LEU A 287 5.34 -3.53 -16.46
C LEU A 287 4.67 -2.22 -16.88
N GLY A 288 5.17 -1.08 -16.39
CA GLY A 288 4.71 0.24 -16.81
C GLY A 288 3.42 0.71 -16.13
N CYS A 289 3.09 0.14 -14.98
CA CYS A 289 2.01 0.58 -14.11
C CYS A 289 2.50 1.77 -13.26
N PRO A 290 1.93 2.99 -13.42
CA PRO A 290 2.30 4.13 -12.60
C PRO A 290 2.07 3.85 -11.11
N ILE A 291 3.05 4.19 -10.28
CA ILE A 291 3.02 3.96 -8.83
C ILE A 291 2.68 5.27 -8.15
N GLN A 292 1.64 5.26 -7.33
CA GLN A 292 1.20 6.44 -6.58
C GLN A 292 1.89 6.53 -5.23
N GLY A 293 2.15 5.39 -4.60
CA GLY A 293 2.86 5.32 -3.34
C GLY A 293 2.97 3.90 -2.81
N PHE A 294 3.73 3.74 -1.75
CA PHE A 294 3.86 2.49 -1.02
C PHE A 294 3.94 2.78 0.48
N PHE A 295 3.49 1.83 1.29
CA PHE A 295 3.49 1.92 2.73
C PHE A 295 4.22 0.73 3.30
N LEU A 296 5.11 1.04 4.25
CA LEU A 296 5.84 0.01 4.95
C LEU A 296 5.28 -0.19 6.36
N SER A 297 4.24 0.51 6.82
CA SER A 297 3.62 0.35 8.15
C SER A 297 2.18 0.86 8.21
N ALA A 298 1.38 0.35 9.15
CA ALA A 298 -0.01 0.76 9.35
C ALA A 298 -0.13 2.22 9.76
N TRP A 299 0.88 2.77 10.43
CA TRP A 299 0.94 4.21 10.72
C TRP A 299 1.05 5.04 9.44
N ASP A 300 1.82 4.57 8.47
CA ASP A 300 1.97 5.26 7.18
C ASP A 300 0.70 5.13 6.35
N ALA A 301 0.06 3.96 6.36
CA ALA A 301 -1.24 3.73 5.70
C ALA A 301 -2.36 4.58 6.31
N THR A 302 -2.47 4.59 7.65
CA THR A 302 -3.49 5.39 8.37
C THR A 302 -3.33 6.88 8.11
N LYS A 303 -2.07 7.40 8.06
CA LYS A 303 -1.81 8.80 7.70
C LYS A 303 -2.24 9.14 6.27
N ALA A 304 -2.19 8.18 5.35
CA ALA A 304 -2.67 8.34 3.99
C ALA A 304 -4.18 8.10 3.83
N GLY A 305 -4.90 7.87 4.94
CA GLY A 305 -6.35 7.62 4.93
C GLY A 305 -6.71 6.22 4.45
N ILE A 306 -5.79 5.26 4.57
CA ILE A 306 -5.93 3.94 3.99
C ILE A 306 -5.95 2.87 5.08
N SER A 307 -6.93 1.99 5.01
CA SER A 307 -7.04 0.81 5.88
C SER A 307 -6.07 -0.28 5.41
N GLY A 308 -5.11 -0.62 6.26
CA GLY A 308 -4.16 -1.72 6.00
C GLY A 308 -2.85 -1.52 6.76
N GLN A 309 -1.94 -2.48 6.67
CA GLN A 309 -0.65 -2.44 7.38
C GLN A 309 0.55 -2.13 6.49
N ALA A 310 0.47 -2.53 5.23
CA ALA A 310 1.46 -2.23 4.20
C ALA A 310 0.75 -2.34 2.84
N GLY A 311 1.41 -1.84 1.79
CA GLY A 311 0.90 -2.03 0.45
C GLY A 311 1.51 -1.09 -0.57
N CYS A 312 1.53 -1.52 -1.83
CA CYS A 312 1.93 -0.73 -2.97
C CYS A 312 0.69 -0.32 -3.79
N ILE A 313 0.48 1.00 -3.95
CA ILE A 313 -0.60 1.55 -4.77
C ILE A 313 -0.06 1.84 -6.15
N PHE A 314 -0.62 1.15 -7.13
CA PHE A 314 -0.33 1.35 -8.55
C PHE A 314 -1.60 1.39 -9.37
N PHE A 315 -1.47 1.90 -10.59
CA PHE A 315 -2.57 1.99 -11.54
C PHE A 315 -2.26 1.27 -12.83
N ASP A 316 -3.28 0.60 -13.37
CA ASP A 316 -3.24 0.05 -14.71
C ASP A 316 -4.33 0.74 -15.54
N ASN A 317 -3.89 1.65 -16.41
CA ASN A 317 -4.79 2.44 -17.25
C ASN A 317 -5.53 1.58 -18.28
N GLU A 318 -4.91 0.52 -18.79
CA GLU A 318 -5.54 -0.37 -19.76
C GLU A 318 -6.58 -1.25 -19.08
N LEU A 319 -6.27 -1.76 -17.89
CA LEU A 319 -7.22 -2.52 -17.09
C LEU A 319 -8.43 -1.65 -16.69
N SER A 320 -8.18 -0.44 -16.19
CA SER A 320 -9.24 0.51 -15.81
C SER A 320 -10.13 0.87 -17.00
N ALA A 321 -9.54 1.14 -18.17
CA ALA A 321 -10.28 1.40 -19.40
C ALA A 321 -11.07 0.16 -19.87
N GLY A 322 -10.47 -1.03 -19.79
CA GLY A 322 -11.10 -2.30 -20.16
C GLY A 322 -12.30 -2.63 -19.27
N ILE A 323 -12.18 -2.44 -17.96
CA ILE A 323 -13.28 -2.59 -17.01
C ILE A 323 -14.41 -1.61 -17.35
N SER A 324 -14.07 -0.34 -17.57
CA SER A 324 -15.06 0.70 -17.91
C SER A 324 -15.78 0.42 -19.23
N ALA A 325 -15.09 -0.20 -20.19
CA ALA A 325 -15.62 -0.61 -21.48
C ALA A 325 -16.26 -2.02 -21.47
N ASN A 326 -16.30 -2.69 -20.31
CA ASN A 326 -16.73 -4.08 -20.15
C ASN A 326 -16.01 -5.05 -21.13
N ARG A 327 -14.74 -4.77 -21.42
CA ARG A 327 -13.85 -5.49 -22.32
C ARG A 327 -12.44 -5.49 -21.76
N VAL A 328 -12.16 -6.39 -20.83
CA VAL A 328 -10.85 -6.53 -20.22
C VAL A 328 -10.00 -7.47 -21.07
N SER A 329 -8.83 -7.01 -21.49
CA SER A 329 -7.90 -7.82 -22.28
C SER A 329 -7.20 -8.85 -21.39
N ARG A 330 -6.86 -10.02 -21.95
CA ARG A 330 -6.04 -11.02 -21.24
C ARG A 330 -4.72 -10.42 -20.74
N VAL A 331 -4.09 -9.56 -21.54
CA VAL A 331 -2.83 -8.89 -21.19
C VAL A 331 -2.98 -8.04 -19.93
N ALA A 332 -4.10 -7.34 -19.77
CA ALA A 332 -4.37 -6.55 -18.56
C ALA A 332 -4.57 -7.44 -17.32
N ILE A 333 -5.25 -8.58 -17.47
CA ILE A 333 -5.42 -9.57 -16.39
C ILE A 333 -4.08 -10.17 -15.98
N ASP A 334 -3.28 -10.62 -16.95
CA ASP A 334 -1.98 -11.24 -16.72
C ASP A 334 -1.04 -10.24 -16.03
N ARG A 335 -0.99 -8.99 -16.52
CA ARG A 335 -0.19 -7.92 -15.91
C ARG A 335 -0.60 -7.64 -14.46
N TYR A 336 -1.90 -7.50 -14.20
CA TYR A 336 -2.41 -7.33 -12.84
C TYR A 336 -2.05 -8.51 -11.93
N SER A 337 -2.26 -9.74 -12.41
CA SER A 337 -1.96 -10.97 -11.68
C SER A 337 -0.48 -11.07 -11.31
N ILE A 338 0.42 -10.73 -12.24
CA ILE A 338 1.87 -10.71 -12.00
C ILE A 338 2.23 -9.72 -10.90
N VAL A 339 1.67 -8.51 -10.94
CA VAL A 339 1.98 -7.49 -9.94
C VAL A 339 1.44 -7.89 -8.57
N VAL A 340 0.22 -8.43 -8.48
CA VAL A 340 -0.38 -8.89 -7.21
C VAL A 340 0.39 -10.07 -6.62
N MET A 341 0.89 -11.00 -7.45
CA MET A 341 1.66 -12.15 -6.94
C MET A 341 3.15 -11.83 -6.69
N ALA A 342 3.60 -10.63 -7.07
CA ALA A 342 5.01 -10.24 -7.00
C ALA A 342 5.56 -10.23 -5.56
N GLY A 343 4.73 -9.88 -4.57
CA GLY A 343 5.13 -9.87 -3.16
C GLY A 343 5.45 -11.27 -2.65
N ILE A 344 4.54 -12.22 -2.85
CA ILE A 344 4.71 -13.65 -2.53
C ILE A 344 5.98 -14.20 -3.20
N ALA A 345 6.18 -13.89 -4.49
CA ALA A 345 7.37 -14.31 -5.22
C ALA A 345 8.66 -13.73 -4.63
N ALA A 346 8.65 -12.45 -4.24
CA ALA A 346 9.81 -11.79 -3.63
C ALA A 346 10.14 -12.35 -2.24
N GLU A 347 9.14 -12.73 -1.45
CA GLU A 347 9.36 -13.46 -0.19
C GLU A 347 9.95 -14.84 -0.44
N ALA A 348 9.35 -15.63 -1.34
CA ALA A 348 9.79 -16.98 -1.63
C ALA A 348 11.23 -17.04 -2.18
N ILE A 349 11.63 -16.07 -3.03
CA ILE A 349 13.01 -15.98 -3.56
C ILE A 349 14.02 -15.68 -2.44
N ASN A 350 13.66 -14.84 -1.47
CA ASN A 350 14.60 -14.37 -0.45
C ASN A 350 14.65 -15.25 0.80
N TYR A 351 13.55 -15.93 1.13
CA TYR A 351 13.38 -16.68 2.37
C TYR A 351 12.99 -18.15 2.14
N GLU A 352 13.04 -18.60 0.88
CA GLU A 352 12.65 -19.95 0.43
C GLU A 352 11.18 -20.29 0.70
N ARG A 353 10.39 -19.32 1.17
CA ARG A 353 9.01 -19.47 1.56
C ARG A 353 8.29 -18.13 1.72
N ALA A 354 7.05 -18.08 1.25
CA ALA A 354 6.11 -17.01 1.55
C ALA A 354 5.41 -17.26 2.89
N GLU A 355 5.50 -16.28 3.78
CA GLU A 355 4.75 -16.26 5.04
C GLU A 355 3.56 -15.31 4.93
N GLY A 356 3.66 -14.29 4.08
CA GLY A 356 2.60 -13.35 3.78
C GLY A 356 1.90 -13.55 2.44
N GLY A 357 1.06 -12.58 2.09
CA GLY A 357 0.38 -12.53 0.78
C GLY A 357 -0.98 -13.22 0.69
N ALA A 358 -1.55 -13.71 1.79
CA ALA A 358 -2.91 -14.28 1.77
C ALA A 358 -3.98 -13.26 1.33
N SER A 359 -3.78 -11.99 1.70
CA SER A 359 -4.63 -10.88 1.23
C SER A 359 -4.46 -10.64 -0.28
N ASP A 360 -3.23 -10.74 -0.81
CA ASP A 360 -2.97 -10.58 -2.24
C ASP A 360 -3.59 -11.72 -3.06
N GLU A 361 -3.51 -12.96 -2.56
CA GLU A 361 -4.20 -14.12 -3.12
C GLU A 361 -5.72 -13.90 -3.11
N SER A 362 -6.27 -13.48 -1.97
CA SER A 362 -7.71 -13.21 -1.82
C SER A 362 -8.18 -12.08 -2.76
N LEU A 363 -7.37 -11.03 -2.93
CA LEU A 363 -7.65 -9.96 -3.89
C LEU A 363 -7.65 -10.47 -5.32
N LEU A 364 -6.65 -11.26 -5.72
CA LEU A 364 -6.59 -11.81 -7.06
C LEU A 364 -7.79 -12.72 -7.34
N VAL A 365 -8.13 -13.60 -6.39
CA VAL A 365 -9.30 -14.48 -6.50
C VAL A 365 -10.59 -13.67 -6.62
N SER A 366 -10.79 -12.67 -5.76
CA SER A 366 -11.98 -11.79 -5.83
C SER A 366 -12.07 -11.09 -7.18
N PHE A 367 -10.96 -10.49 -7.63
CA PHE A 367 -10.88 -9.82 -8.92
C PHE A 367 -11.26 -10.77 -10.07
N LEU A 368 -10.70 -11.97 -10.12
CA LEU A 368 -10.99 -12.95 -11.16
C LEU A 368 -12.44 -13.47 -11.12
N VAL A 369 -13.03 -13.59 -9.93
CA VAL A 369 -14.45 -13.98 -9.75
C VAL A 369 -15.39 -12.85 -10.18
N ASP A 370 -15.08 -11.61 -9.82
CA ASP A 370 -15.90 -10.43 -10.13
C ASP A 370 -15.96 -10.14 -11.62
N LEU A 371 -14.90 -10.46 -12.34
CA LEU A 371 -14.84 -10.43 -13.78
C LEU A 371 -15.65 -11.61 -14.37
N THR A 372 -16.96 -11.49 -14.27
CA THR A 372 -17.91 -12.47 -14.80
C THR A 372 -17.74 -12.59 -16.33
N PRO A 373 -17.66 -13.82 -16.90
CA PRO A 373 -17.48 -14.05 -18.33
C PRO A 373 -18.60 -13.42 -19.19
N PRO A 374 -18.33 -13.08 -20.47
CA PRO A 374 -17.46 -13.83 -21.36
C PRO A 374 -16.18 -13.07 -21.76
N TRP A 375 -15.04 -13.69 -21.46
CA TRP A 375 -13.68 -13.25 -21.76
C TRP A 375 -13.26 -13.45 -23.22
N ASP A 376 -14.13 -13.09 -24.17
CA ASP A 376 -14.17 -13.54 -25.58
C ASP A 376 -15.02 -14.79 -25.80
N GLN A 377 -16.32 -14.57 -26.04
CA GLN A 377 -16.91 -15.16 -27.25
C GLN A 377 -16.97 -14.03 -28.28
N LEU A 378 -16.14 -14.11 -29.31
CA LEU A 378 -16.48 -13.49 -30.60
C LEU A 378 -17.90 -14.00 -30.95
N ARG A 379 -18.88 -13.10 -31.05
CA ARG A 379 -20.07 -13.34 -31.88
C ARG A 379 -19.95 -12.49 -33.13
#